data_AF-A0A256J787-F1
#
_entry.id   AF-A0A256J787-F1
#
_cell.length_a   1.000
_cell.length_b   1.000
_cell.length_c   1.000
_cell.angle_alpha   90.00
_cell.angle_beta   90.00
_cell.angle_gamma   90.00
#
_symmetry.space_group_name_H-M   'P 1'
#
loop_
_entity.id
_entity.type
_entity.pdbx_description
1 polymer ?
#
loop_
_entity_poly.entity_id
_entity_poly.type
_entity_poly.pdbx_seq_one_letter_code
_entity_poly.pdbx_strand_id
1 'polypeptide(L)'
;MVRTSFSGREIASVLHDFGYERVGRVGSHLRMRYESPDTDEVRVVTVPMALEDEIPTGTLHSIADQCGANDFHAWCEWIDEHR
;
A
#
# COMPACT_ATOMS: atom_id res chain seq x y z
N MET A 1 -7.83 -18.85 4.44
CA MET A 1 -6.61 -18.52 3.65
C MET A 1 -6.71 -17.05 3.34
N VAL A 2 -5.71 -16.26 3.69
CA VAL A 2 -5.71 -14.81 3.48
C VAL A 2 -5.49 -14.51 2.00
N ARG A 3 -6.21 -13.52 1.44
CA ARG A 3 -6.00 -13.07 0.06
C ARG A 3 -4.68 -12.33 -0.04
N THR A 4 -3.84 -12.69 -1.00
CA THR A 4 -2.50 -12.08 -1.21
C THR A 4 -2.31 -11.56 -2.63
N SER A 5 -3.40 -11.19 -3.29
CA SER A 5 -3.39 -10.64 -4.65
C SER A 5 -4.31 -9.43 -4.73
N PHE A 6 -3.74 -8.27 -5.06
CA PHE A 6 -4.45 -6.99 -5.07
C PHE A 6 -3.99 -6.17 -6.26
N SER A 7 -4.89 -5.40 -6.84
CA SER A 7 -4.53 -4.34 -7.78
C SER A 7 -3.88 -3.17 -7.03
N GLY A 8 -3.05 -2.40 -7.71
CA GLY A 8 -2.50 -1.16 -7.13
C GLY A 8 -3.56 -0.14 -6.77
N ARG A 9 -4.72 -0.17 -7.45
CA ARG A 9 -5.84 0.72 -7.15
C ARG A 9 -6.50 0.39 -5.81
N GLU A 10 -6.73 -0.88 -5.51
CA GLU A 10 -7.29 -1.31 -4.22
C GLU A 10 -6.37 -0.84 -3.08
N ILE A 11 -5.08 -1.16 -3.16
CA ILE A 11 -4.11 -0.76 -2.13
C ILE A 11 -4.08 0.77 -1.97
N ALA A 12 -3.96 1.51 -3.08
CA ALA A 12 -3.89 2.97 -3.02
C ALA A 12 -5.18 3.60 -2.48
N SER A 13 -6.34 2.98 -2.69
CA SER A 13 -7.62 3.44 -2.12
C SER A 13 -7.63 3.25 -0.61
N VAL A 14 -7.33 2.04 -0.11
CA VAL A 14 -7.30 1.77 1.32
C VAL A 14 -6.28 2.67 2.01
N LEU A 15 -5.05 2.75 1.50
CA LEU A 15 -4.04 3.63 2.09
C LEU A 15 -4.53 5.09 2.15
N HIS A 16 -5.23 5.56 1.12
CA HIS A 16 -5.78 6.91 1.10
C HIS A 16 -6.82 7.14 2.20
N ASP A 17 -7.75 6.21 2.39
CA ASP A 17 -8.79 6.29 3.41
C ASP A 17 -8.21 6.30 4.84
N PHE A 18 -7.01 5.74 5.01
CA PHE A 18 -6.26 5.73 6.27
C PHE A 18 -5.17 6.82 6.38
N GLY A 19 -5.29 7.89 5.59
CA GLY A 19 -4.49 9.10 5.77
C GLY A 19 -3.20 9.14 4.95
N TYR A 20 -2.97 8.19 4.05
CA TYR A 20 -1.89 8.36 3.07
C TYR A 20 -2.30 9.38 1.99
N GLU A 21 -1.47 10.38 1.80
CA GLU A 21 -1.67 11.42 0.80
C GLU A 21 -0.81 11.19 -0.43
N ARG A 22 -1.34 11.51 -1.62
CA ARG A 22 -0.58 11.39 -2.87
C ARG A 22 0.44 12.52 -2.96
N VAL A 23 1.71 12.16 -3.07
CA VAL A 23 2.82 13.14 -3.14
C VAL A 23 3.50 13.20 -4.49
N GLY A 24 3.25 12.23 -5.38
CA GLY A 24 3.78 12.28 -6.73
C GLY A 24 3.52 11.00 -7.51
N ARG A 25 3.90 11.01 -8.79
CA ARG A 25 3.79 9.85 -9.67
C ARG A 25 4.92 9.87 -10.69
N VAL A 26 5.57 8.72 -10.90
CA VAL A 26 6.61 8.55 -11.93
C VAL A 26 6.24 7.34 -12.78
N GLY A 27 5.89 7.59 -14.05
CA GLY A 27 5.34 6.56 -14.92
C GLY A 27 4.08 5.94 -14.32
N SER A 28 4.05 4.61 -14.18
CA SER A 28 2.96 3.88 -13.53
C SER A 28 3.05 3.86 -12.00
N HIS A 29 4.13 4.32 -11.37
CA HIS A 29 4.29 4.22 -9.91
C HIS A 29 3.74 5.46 -9.21
N LEU A 30 2.71 5.27 -8.38
CA LEU A 30 2.16 6.28 -7.49
C LEU A 30 2.97 6.30 -6.19
N ARG A 31 3.39 7.50 -5.75
CA ARG A 31 3.99 7.70 -4.43
C ARG A 31 2.97 8.31 -3.48
N MET A 32 2.85 7.69 -2.31
CA MET A 32 1.99 8.15 -1.23
C MET A 32 2.83 8.36 0.04
N ARG A 33 2.44 9.34 0.85
CA ARG A 33 3.11 9.70 2.10
C ARG A 33 2.11 9.65 3.24
N TYR A 34 2.51 9.08 4.36
CA TYR A 34 1.77 9.11 5.60
C TYR A 34 2.64 9.77 6.67
N GLU A 35 2.04 10.66 7.44
CA GLU A 35 2.67 11.34 8.58
C GLU A 35 1.86 10.96 9.81
N SER A 36 2.52 10.31 10.77
CA SER A 36 1.86 9.87 11.98
C SER A 36 1.41 11.07 12.82
N PRO A 37 0.16 11.11 13.31
CA PRO A 37 -0.30 12.21 14.16
C PRO A 37 0.30 12.15 15.57
N ASP A 38 0.73 10.96 16.01
CA ASP A 38 1.20 10.69 17.38
C ASP A 38 2.72 10.53 17.49
N THR A 39 3.43 10.42 16.36
CA THR A 39 4.87 10.19 16.31
C THR A 39 5.52 11.01 15.19
N ASP A 40 6.82 11.26 15.26
CA ASP A 40 7.60 11.88 14.15
C ASP A 40 7.83 10.92 12.97
N GLU A 41 7.06 9.84 12.86
CA GLU A 41 7.23 8.83 11.83
C GLU A 41 6.59 9.27 10.52
N VAL A 42 7.39 9.23 9.46
CA VAL A 42 6.96 9.52 8.09
C VAL A 42 7.20 8.27 7.24
N ARG A 43 6.14 7.77 6.60
CA ARG A 43 6.21 6.65 5.66
C ARG A 43 6.02 7.14 4.24
N VAL A 44 6.84 6.66 3.32
CA VAL A 44 6.68 6.90 1.88
C VAL A 44 6.54 5.56 1.18
N VAL A 45 5.39 5.35 0.54
CA VAL A 45 5.02 4.10 -0.11
C VAL A 45 4.93 4.33 -1.61
N THR A 46 5.47 3.38 -2.38
CA THR A 46 5.39 3.38 -3.85
C THR A 46 4.50 2.24 -4.31
N VAL A 47 3.34 2.57 -4.89
CA VAL A 47 2.35 1.61 -5.39
C VAL A 47 2.39 1.58 -6.92
N PRO A 48 2.70 0.43 -7.55
CA PRO A 48 2.55 0.27 -8.99
C PRO A 48 1.09 0.37 -9.41
N MET A 49 0.78 1.27 -10.33
CA MET A 49 -0.53 1.44 -10.96
C MET A 49 -0.54 0.86 -12.38
N ALA A 50 0.15 -0.27 -12.58
CA ALA A 50 0.15 -0.98 -13.85
C ALA A 50 -1.29 -1.40 -14.23
N LEU A 51 -1.53 -1.62 -15.52
CA LEU A 51 -2.83 -2.09 -16.03
C LEU A 51 -3.11 -3.56 -15.71
N GLU A 52 -2.12 -4.27 -15.15
CA GLU A 52 -2.29 -5.63 -14.66
C GLU A 52 -3.29 -5.64 -13.50
N ASP A 53 -4.20 -6.61 -13.51
CA ASP A 53 -5.23 -6.74 -12.48
C ASP A 53 -4.64 -7.00 -11.08
N GLU A 54 -3.43 -7.56 -11.01
CA GLU A 54 -2.82 -8.00 -9.75
C GLU A 54 -1.33 -7.62 -9.66
N ILE A 55 -0.94 -7.13 -8.49
CA ILE A 55 0.46 -6.85 -8.14
C ILE A 55 1.19 -8.17 -7.82
N PRO A 56 2.40 -8.39 -8.38
CA PRO A 56 3.21 -9.54 -8.01
C PRO A 56 3.45 -9.62 -6.50
N THR A 57 3.35 -10.80 -5.91
CA THR A 57 3.45 -11.00 -4.45
C THR A 57 4.73 -10.42 -3.83
N GLY A 58 5.87 -10.50 -4.54
CA GLY A 58 7.12 -9.89 -4.07
C GLY A 58 7.04 -8.35 -3.98
N THR A 59 6.34 -7.72 -4.91
CA THR A 59 6.06 -6.28 -4.87
C THR A 59 5.06 -5.94 -3.77
N LEU A 60 4.05 -6.79 -3.55
CA LEU A 60 3.09 -6.63 -2.46
C LEU A 60 3.79 -6.67 -1.08
N HIS A 61 4.73 -7.59 -0.89
CA HIS A 61 5.58 -7.63 0.30
C HIS A 61 6.38 -6.33 0.49
N SER A 62 6.97 -5.79 -0.59
CA SER A 62 7.72 -4.54 -0.51
C SER A 62 6.83 -3.35 -0.13
N ILE A 63 5.57 -3.34 -0.58
CA ILE A 63 4.60 -2.31 -0.19
C ILE A 63 4.27 -2.44 1.30
N ALA A 64 4.01 -3.66 1.79
CA ALA A 64 3.71 -3.90 3.20
C ALA A 64 4.86 -3.44 4.11
N ASP A 65 6.11 -3.74 3.74
CA ASP A 65 7.31 -3.27 4.45
C ASP A 65 7.43 -1.74 4.47
N GLN A 66 7.19 -1.07 3.32
CA GLN A 66 7.14 0.40 3.27
C GLN A 66 6.00 1.00 4.11
N CYS A 67 4.92 0.24 4.30
CA CYS A 67 3.83 0.60 5.20
C CYS A 67 4.17 0.32 6.68
N GLY A 68 5.34 -0.22 7.00
CA GLY A 68 5.73 -0.57 8.37
C GLY A 68 5.05 -1.84 8.90
N ALA A 69 4.57 -2.72 8.02
CA ALA A 69 3.92 -3.95 8.44
C ALA A 69 4.93 -4.96 9.02
N ASN A 70 4.72 -5.38 10.26
CA ASN A 70 5.52 -6.43 10.90
C ASN A 70 5.04 -7.85 10.55
N ASP A 71 3.80 -7.98 10.07
CA ASP A 71 3.23 -9.23 9.58
C ASP A 71 2.54 -8.98 8.24
N PHE A 72 3.05 -9.63 7.19
CA PHE A 72 2.55 -9.49 5.83
C PHE A 72 1.11 -9.99 5.66
N HIS A 73 0.76 -11.12 6.28
CA HIS A 73 -0.57 -11.69 6.11
C HIS A 73 -1.61 -10.87 6.87
N ALA A 74 -1.28 -10.39 8.08
CA ALA A 74 -2.15 -9.47 8.80
C ALA A 74 -2.37 -8.16 8.02
N TRP A 75 -1.33 -7.64 7.36
CA TRP A 75 -1.48 -6.48 6.49
C TRP A 75 -2.35 -6.77 5.26
N CYS A 76 -2.20 -7.94 4.63
CA CYS A 76 -3.06 -8.34 3.51
C CYS A 76 -4.53 -8.50 3.92
N GLU A 77 -4.79 -9.12 5.07
CA GLU A 77 -6.13 -9.24 5.65
C GLU A 77 -6.74 -7.87 5.89
N TRP A 78 -5.98 -6.94 6.49
CA TRP A 78 -6.40 -5.57 6.71
C TRP A 78 -6.73 -4.82 5.40
N ILE A 79 -5.93 -5.00 4.34
CA ILE A 79 -6.25 -4.40 3.02
C ILE A 79 -7.56 -4.99 2.46
N ASP A 80 -7.77 -6.30 2.55
CA ASP A 80 -8.97 -6.94 1.99
C ASP A 80 -10.26 -6.57 2.75
N GLU A 81 -10.16 -6.30 4.05
CA GLU A 81 -11.27 -5.84 4.88
C GLU A 81 -11.73 -4.40 4.55
N HIS A 82 -10.87 -3.57 3.94
CA HIS A 82 -11.10 -2.13 3.76
C HIS A 82 -11.15 -1.66 2.30
N ARG A 83 -11.02 -2.57 1.32
CA ARG A 83 -10.94 -2.28 -0.13
C ARG A 83 -12.22 -1.79 -0.81
#